data_AF-A0A6A3LJI1-F1
#
_entry.id   AF-A0A6A3LJI1-F1
#
_cell.length_a   1.000
_cell.length_b   1.000
_cell.length_c   1.000
_cell.angle_alpha   90.00
_cell.angle_beta   90.00
_cell.angle_gamma   90.00
#
_symmetry.space_group_name_H-M   'P 1'
#
loop_
_entity.id
_entity.type
_entity.pdbx_description
1 polymer ?
#
loop_
_entity_poly.entity_id
_entity_poly.type
_entity_poly.pdbx_seq_one_letter_code
_entity_poly.pdbx_strand_id
1 'polypeptide(L)'
;MGTWNYMLKIKLTDLHPIFKELDLMANPQIRLRFRVNQGTAAIAVDASKNMSLTSTTLASGNTCPVMVASAASAAGANPMAGVLGASAGFSIAWGAIVNALEPTIDGTYMPFTTTHLYVPFVHLENPQAIISKPVKKVRFNDCYAQWFNQRAGIGKQATQLNAAFDLQLSASMKNAKYVVLLPFAEQTNNFASAAVQEFQSPFDTAPWTLQPGSSIRNFNVRIGSTQAFDISHDYDFHHFTNEIAKIGAINGDLTPELVNGLLDYQTWSLTNRVLIADVSRLTEKDVPQAIQIQGVNTGCQGTNILVLVISEQELTYDRLTGEVLDFTTA
;
A
#
# COMPACT_ATOMS: atom_id res chain seq x y z
N MET A 1 -9.25 15.68 -26.88
CA MET A 1 -8.92 14.83 -25.72
C MET A 1 -9.44 15.53 -24.48
N GLY A 2 -9.96 14.78 -23.51
CA GLY A 2 -10.48 15.34 -22.26
C GLY A 2 -9.39 15.47 -21.21
N THR A 3 -9.50 16.47 -20.35
CA THR A 3 -8.65 16.65 -19.17
C THR A 3 -9.55 16.69 -17.94
N TRP A 4 -9.16 15.96 -16.90
CA TRP A 4 -9.83 15.98 -15.60
C TRP A 4 -8.88 16.50 -14.55
N ASN A 5 -9.25 17.60 -13.90
CA ASN A 5 -8.46 18.24 -12.86
C ASN A 5 -9.22 18.17 -11.54
N TYR A 6 -8.54 17.74 -10.48
CA TYR A 6 -9.11 17.58 -9.15
C TYR A 6 -8.31 18.37 -8.11
N MET A 7 -9.00 19.10 -7.24
CA MET A 7 -8.40 19.69 -6.05
C MET A 7 -8.55 18.73 -4.87
N LEU A 8 -7.44 18.25 -4.34
CA LEU A 8 -7.42 17.30 -3.23
C LEU A 8 -7.16 18.03 -1.90
N LYS A 9 -8.00 17.75 -0.90
CA LYS A 9 -7.76 18.13 0.50
C LYS A 9 -7.42 16.86 1.27
N ILE A 10 -6.19 16.76 1.73
CA ILE A 10 -5.69 15.56 2.41
C ILE A 10 -5.49 15.91 3.89
N LYS A 11 -6.08 15.12 4.79
CA LYS A 11 -5.83 15.27 6.23
C LYS A 11 -4.47 14.67 6.55
N LEU A 12 -3.69 15.34 7.41
CA LEU A 12 -2.39 14.81 7.82
C LEU A 12 -2.52 13.44 8.51
N THR A 13 -3.61 13.21 9.25
CA THR A 13 -3.92 11.92 9.89
C THR A 13 -4.09 10.75 8.92
N ASP A 14 -4.37 11.04 7.65
CA ASP A 14 -4.54 10.04 6.60
C ASP A 14 -3.20 9.74 5.90
N LEU A 15 -2.21 10.64 6.05
CA LEU A 15 -0.86 10.47 5.48
C LEU A 15 0.04 9.62 6.38
N HIS A 16 -0.01 9.84 7.69
CA HIS A 16 0.83 9.11 8.63
C HIS A 16 0.23 9.07 10.03
N PRO A 17 0.28 7.92 10.74
CA PRO A 17 -0.26 7.79 12.10
C PRO A 17 0.31 8.78 13.11
N ILE A 18 1.55 9.22 12.94
CA ILE A 18 2.20 10.22 13.82
C ILE A 18 1.34 11.48 14.03
N PHE A 19 0.60 11.92 13.01
CA PHE A 19 -0.22 13.14 13.11
C PHE A 19 -1.46 12.98 13.98
N LYS A 20 -1.84 11.76 14.35
CA LYS A 20 -2.86 11.50 15.38
C LYS A 20 -2.29 11.67 16.79
N GLU A 21 -0.99 11.48 16.95
CA GLU A 21 -0.30 11.46 18.24
C GLU A 21 0.36 12.79 18.59
N LEU A 22 0.74 13.57 17.58
CA LEU A 22 1.30 14.91 17.76
C LEU A 22 0.30 15.82 18.46
N ASP A 23 0.78 16.50 19.49
CA ASP A 23 0.03 17.44 20.33
C ASP A 23 0.36 18.88 19.95
N LEU A 24 -0.29 19.81 20.64
CA LEU A 24 0.13 21.20 20.69
C LEU A 24 1.60 21.29 21.14
N MET A 25 2.41 21.91 20.29
CA MET A 25 3.83 22.14 20.52
C MET A 25 4.23 23.51 20.00
N ALA A 26 5.14 24.17 20.70
CA ALA A 26 5.67 25.46 20.29
C ALA A 26 6.73 25.28 19.21
N ASN A 27 6.67 26.12 18.17
CA ASN A 27 7.69 26.26 17.12
C ASN A 27 8.23 24.94 16.50
N PRO A 28 7.37 24.00 16.08
CA PRO A 28 7.85 22.75 15.50
C PRO A 28 8.52 22.96 14.14
N GLN A 29 9.71 22.38 13.95
CA GLN A 29 10.41 22.35 12.67
C GLN A 29 10.09 21.05 11.92
N ILE A 30 8.94 21.00 11.25
CA ILE A 30 8.51 19.82 10.49
C ILE A 30 8.82 19.99 9.00
N ARG A 31 9.55 19.03 8.44
CA ARG A 31 9.75 18.93 6.99
C ARG A 31 8.92 17.77 6.43
N LEU A 32 7.95 18.10 5.59
CA LEU A 32 7.15 17.12 4.85
C LEU A 32 7.66 17.00 3.42
N ARG A 33 7.84 15.77 2.96
CA ARG A 33 8.13 15.47 1.56
C ARG A 33 7.03 14.57 1.02
N PHE A 34 6.33 15.05 0.01
CA PHE A 34 5.28 14.30 -0.65
C PHE A 34 5.75 13.88 -2.03
N ARG A 35 5.57 12.59 -2.37
CA ARG A 35 5.84 12.06 -3.71
C ARG A 35 4.51 11.68 -4.34
N VAL A 36 4.13 12.38 -5.40
CA VAL A 36 2.92 12.08 -6.18
C VAL A 36 3.28 11.08 -7.27
N ASN A 37 2.41 10.12 -7.56
CA ASN A 37 2.54 9.32 -8.77
C ASN A 37 2.39 10.22 -10.00
N GLN A 38 3.35 10.15 -10.92
CA GLN A 38 3.34 10.90 -12.17
C GLN A 38 3.85 9.99 -13.29
N GLY A 39 3.15 9.97 -14.41
CA GLY A 39 3.52 9.12 -15.52
C GLY A 39 2.56 9.18 -16.68
N THR A 40 2.87 8.39 -17.69
CA THR A 40 2.05 8.19 -18.88
C THR A 40 1.92 6.70 -19.19
N ALA A 41 0.75 6.28 -19.67
CA ALA A 41 0.52 4.96 -20.22
C ALA A 41 0.15 5.08 -21.70
N ALA A 42 0.83 4.33 -22.57
CA ALA A 42 0.53 4.25 -23.99
C ALA A 42 -0.23 2.95 -24.28
N ILE A 43 -1.43 3.08 -24.83
CA ILE A 43 -2.35 1.97 -25.10
C ILE A 43 -2.52 1.83 -26.61
N ALA A 44 -2.18 0.65 -27.12
CA ALA A 44 -2.49 0.27 -28.48
C ALA A 44 -3.93 -0.25 -28.55
N VAL A 45 -4.57 0.02 -29.68
CA VAL A 45 -5.91 -0.50 -30.02
C VAL A 45 -5.76 -1.24 -31.33
N ASP A 46 -6.24 -2.49 -31.41
CA ASP A 46 -6.19 -3.27 -32.65
C ASP A 46 -7.41 -2.97 -33.56
N ALA A 47 -7.49 -3.65 -34.71
CA ALA A 47 -8.62 -3.49 -35.64
C ALA A 47 -9.96 -3.94 -35.04
N SER A 48 -9.92 -4.88 -34.10
CA SER A 48 -11.06 -5.40 -33.34
C SER A 48 -11.38 -4.58 -32.09
N LYS A 49 -10.69 -3.45 -31.89
CA LYS A 49 -10.80 -2.55 -30.73
C LYS A 49 -10.35 -3.17 -29.40
N ASN A 50 -9.59 -4.25 -29.43
CA ASN A 50 -8.94 -4.76 -28.22
C ASN A 50 -7.80 -3.83 -27.83
N MET A 51 -7.62 -3.67 -26.53
CA MET A 51 -6.66 -2.75 -25.95
C MET A 51 -5.49 -3.53 -25.36
N SER A 52 -4.28 -3.08 -25.62
CA SER A 52 -3.06 -3.70 -25.09
C SER A 52 -2.04 -2.63 -24.69
N LEU A 53 -1.35 -2.86 -23.58
CA LEU A 53 -0.43 -1.87 -23.03
C LEU A 53 0.88 -1.94 -23.81
N THR A 54 1.29 -0.82 -24.39
CA THR A 54 2.56 -0.71 -25.12
C THR A 54 3.69 -0.29 -24.19
N SER A 55 3.44 0.68 -23.31
CA SER A 55 4.38 1.11 -22.26
C SER A 55 3.68 1.88 -21.14
N THR A 56 4.30 1.86 -19.96
CA THR A 56 4.05 2.85 -18.89
C THR A 56 5.39 3.52 -18.56
N THR A 57 5.42 4.85 -18.57
CA THR A 57 6.57 5.65 -18.16
C THR A 57 6.24 6.39 -16.88
N LEU A 58 6.97 6.12 -15.79
CA LEU A 58 6.81 6.79 -14.50
C LEU A 58 7.92 7.82 -14.33
N ALA A 59 7.55 9.09 -14.10
CA ALA A 59 8.49 10.15 -13.72
C ALA A 59 8.60 10.32 -12.20
N SER A 60 7.56 9.93 -11.46
CA SER A 60 7.55 9.95 -10.00
C SER A 60 6.56 8.91 -9.47
N GLY A 61 6.85 8.37 -8.28
CA GLY A 61 6.05 7.30 -7.69
C GLY A 61 6.18 5.98 -8.44
N ASN A 62 5.38 4.99 -8.05
CA ASN A 62 5.54 3.61 -8.51
C ASN A 62 4.27 3.02 -9.11
N THR A 63 3.12 3.70 -9.05
CA THR A 63 1.82 3.12 -9.43
C THR A 63 1.07 3.98 -10.45
N CYS A 64 0.21 3.35 -11.23
CA CYS A 64 -0.78 4.00 -12.08
C CYS A 64 -2.06 4.21 -11.27
N PRO A 65 -2.55 5.45 -11.07
CA PRO A 65 -3.74 5.72 -10.28
C PRO A 65 -5.03 5.70 -11.11
N VAL A 66 -4.95 5.37 -12.40
CA VAL A 66 -6.08 5.45 -13.34
C VAL A 66 -6.39 4.07 -13.88
N MET A 67 -7.67 3.73 -13.96
CA MET A 67 -8.14 2.51 -14.58
C MET A 67 -8.91 2.81 -15.86
N VAL A 68 -8.69 1.99 -16.88
CA VAL A 68 -9.29 2.17 -18.19
C VAL A 68 -10.23 1.01 -18.48
N ALA A 69 -11.50 1.34 -18.71
CA ALA A 69 -12.48 0.36 -19.14
C ALA A 69 -12.23 -0.08 -20.59
N SER A 70 -12.48 -1.36 -20.87
CA SER A 70 -12.31 -1.93 -22.21
C SER A 70 -13.26 -1.29 -23.22
N ALA A 71 -12.73 -0.94 -24.39
CA ALA A 71 -13.52 -0.46 -25.54
C ALA A 71 -13.95 -1.59 -26.49
N ALA A 72 -13.51 -2.83 -26.24
CA ALA A 72 -13.83 -3.97 -27.07
C ALA A 72 -15.34 -4.22 -27.11
N SER A 73 -15.86 -4.46 -28.31
CA SER A 73 -17.28 -4.71 -28.56
C SER A 73 -17.68 -6.16 -28.23
N ALA A 74 -17.33 -6.64 -27.05
CA ALA A 74 -17.90 -7.88 -26.53
C ALA A 74 -19.35 -7.59 -26.09
N ALA A 75 -20.31 -8.20 -26.78
CA ALA A 75 -21.76 -8.08 -26.66
C ALA A 75 -22.29 -7.37 -25.39
N GLY A 76 -22.37 -6.03 -25.44
CA GLY A 76 -23.09 -5.20 -24.47
C GLY A 76 -22.57 -5.17 -23.03
N ALA A 77 -21.44 -5.81 -22.71
CA ALA A 77 -20.97 -5.94 -21.33
C ALA A 77 -20.05 -4.80 -20.86
N ASN A 78 -19.37 -4.11 -21.79
CA ASN A 78 -18.38 -3.09 -21.44
C ASN A 78 -18.97 -1.67 -21.50
N PRO A 79 -18.76 -0.83 -20.47
CA PRO A 79 -19.33 0.52 -20.41
C PRO A 79 -18.80 1.46 -21.50
N MET A 80 -17.64 1.15 -22.09
CA MET A 80 -16.99 1.94 -23.15
C MET A 80 -17.01 1.25 -24.52
N ALA A 81 -17.87 0.24 -24.70
CA ALA A 81 -17.94 -0.53 -25.93
C ALA A 81 -18.13 0.37 -27.17
N GLY A 82 -17.22 0.26 -28.14
CA GLY A 82 -17.34 0.94 -29.43
C GLY A 82 -16.95 2.43 -29.44
N VAL A 83 -16.59 3.02 -28.28
CA VAL A 83 -16.17 4.43 -28.17
C VAL A 83 -14.89 4.72 -28.95
N LEU A 84 -13.99 3.74 -29.07
CA LEU A 84 -12.75 3.88 -29.84
C LEU A 84 -12.92 3.48 -31.31
N GLY A 85 -12.20 4.19 -32.18
CA GLY A 85 -11.99 3.79 -33.58
C GLY A 85 -11.07 2.58 -33.66
N ALA A 86 -11.21 1.78 -34.73
CA ALA A 86 -10.27 0.71 -35.03
C ALA A 86 -8.86 1.29 -35.21
N SER A 87 -7.85 0.65 -34.62
CA SER A 87 -6.45 1.10 -34.69
C SER A 87 -6.17 2.49 -34.12
N ALA A 88 -7.08 3.04 -33.30
CA ALA A 88 -6.92 4.36 -32.69
C ALA A 88 -6.30 4.25 -31.29
N GLY A 89 -4.98 4.05 -31.23
CA GLY A 89 -4.21 4.07 -29.98
C GLY A 89 -4.26 5.45 -29.29
N PHE A 90 -4.02 5.47 -27.99
CA PHE A 90 -4.04 6.71 -27.20
C PHE A 90 -3.10 6.62 -26.00
N SER A 91 -2.82 7.77 -25.40
CA SER A 91 -2.05 7.88 -24.16
C SER A 91 -2.88 8.51 -23.06
N ILE A 92 -2.63 8.08 -21.83
CA ILE A 92 -3.15 8.72 -20.62
C ILE A 92 -1.97 9.22 -19.83
N ALA A 93 -2.01 10.49 -19.43
CA ALA A 93 -1.06 11.07 -18.49
C ALA A 93 -1.74 11.31 -17.13
N TRP A 94 -0.98 11.17 -16.05
CA TRP A 94 -1.40 11.53 -14.71
C TRP A 94 -0.27 12.21 -13.96
N GLY A 95 -0.63 13.11 -13.03
CA GLY A 95 0.32 13.76 -12.16
C GLY A 95 -0.22 15.04 -11.54
N ALA A 96 0.66 15.77 -10.85
CA ALA A 96 0.33 17.12 -10.37
C ALA A 96 0.20 18.09 -11.55
N ILE A 97 -0.71 19.07 -11.47
CA ILE A 97 -0.94 20.07 -12.52
C ILE A 97 0.36 20.86 -12.78
N VAL A 98 0.61 21.27 -14.03
CA VAL A 98 1.85 21.93 -14.50
C VAL A 98 3.10 21.02 -14.46
N ASN A 99 2.91 19.71 -14.65
CA ASN A 99 4.03 18.79 -14.85
C ASN A 99 4.50 18.78 -16.32
N ALA A 100 5.75 18.40 -16.55
CA ALA A 100 6.36 18.39 -17.88
C ALA A 100 5.82 17.29 -18.83
N LEU A 101 4.95 16.38 -18.34
CA LEU A 101 4.43 15.25 -19.11
C LEU A 101 3.14 15.59 -19.89
N GLU A 102 2.50 16.72 -19.58
CA GLU A 102 1.36 17.28 -20.30
C GLU A 102 1.54 18.81 -20.45
N PRO A 103 2.34 19.28 -21.42
CA PRO A 103 2.59 20.72 -21.63
C PRO A 103 1.34 21.49 -22.09
N THR A 104 0.24 20.80 -22.37
CA THR A 104 -1.01 21.35 -22.89
C THR A 104 -2.05 21.69 -21.82
N ILE A 105 -1.87 21.24 -20.58
CA ILE A 105 -2.81 21.56 -19.49
C ILE A 105 -2.43 22.94 -18.94
N ASP A 106 -3.07 23.95 -19.51
CA ASP A 106 -2.96 25.32 -19.05
C ASP A 106 -3.50 25.43 -17.60
N GLY A 107 -2.61 25.72 -16.66
CA GLY A 107 -2.94 26.00 -15.26
C GLY A 107 -3.75 27.29 -15.06
N THR A 108 -3.99 28.06 -16.13
CA THR A 108 -4.69 29.36 -16.11
C THR A 108 -6.07 29.32 -15.42
N TYR A 109 -6.77 28.19 -15.44
CA TYR A 109 -8.10 28.05 -14.81
C TYR A 109 -8.06 27.38 -13.43
N MET A 110 -6.89 27.05 -12.89
CA MET A 110 -6.77 26.48 -11.56
C MET A 110 -6.55 27.60 -10.53
N PRO A 111 -7.34 27.64 -9.44
CA PRO A 111 -7.25 28.73 -8.47
C PRO A 111 -5.94 28.73 -7.67
N PHE A 112 -5.18 27.64 -7.68
CA PHE A 112 -3.91 27.51 -6.98
C PHE A 112 -2.86 26.85 -7.87
N THR A 113 -1.67 27.45 -7.91
CA THR A 113 -0.47 26.90 -8.54
C THR A 113 0.48 26.25 -7.53
N THR A 114 0.14 26.33 -6.24
CA THR A 114 0.95 25.82 -5.10
C THR A 114 0.08 25.03 -4.11
N THR A 115 0.70 24.10 -3.39
CA THR A 115 0.07 23.40 -2.25
C THR A 115 0.13 24.24 -0.97
N HIS A 116 -0.98 24.33 -0.24
CA HIS A 116 -1.04 25.01 1.06
C HIS A 116 -1.15 24.01 2.21
N LEU A 117 -0.38 24.25 3.28
CA LEU A 117 -0.49 23.52 4.53
C LEU A 117 -1.25 24.38 5.54
N TYR A 118 -2.43 23.92 5.96
CA TYR A 118 -3.22 24.57 6.99
C TYR A 118 -2.84 24.02 8.37
N VAL A 119 -2.16 24.82 9.19
CA VAL A 119 -1.82 24.49 10.57
C VAL A 119 -2.54 25.47 11.51
N PRO A 120 -3.41 25.01 12.42
CA PRO A 120 -4.08 25.89 13.35
C PRO A 120 -3.08 26.45 14.36
N PHE A 121 -3.07 27.77 14.54
CA PHE A 121 -2.35 28.44 15.61
C PHE A 121 -3.33 28.73 16.75
N VAL A 122 -3.06 28.20 17.95
CA VAL A 122 -3.96 28.28 19.09
C VAL A 122 -3.35 29.15 20.18
N HIS A 123 -4.11 30.14 20.66
CA HIS A 123 -3.77 30.88 21.88
C HIS A 123 -4.42 30.19 23.08
N LEU A 124 -3.60 29.68 24.00
CA LEU A 124 -4.09 28.97 25.18
C LEU A 124 -4.48 29.96 26.28
N GLU A 125 -5.72 29.88 26.77
CA GLU A 125 -6.18 30.67 27.92
C GLU A 125 -5.47 30.23 29.22
N ASN A 126 -5.21 28.93 29.38
CA ASN A 126 -4.48 28.39 30.54
C ASN A 126 -3.39 27.38 30.10
N PRO A 127 -2.11 27.81 30.00
CA PRO A 127 -1.02 26.94 29.57
C PRO A 127 -0.45 26.03 30.69
N GLN A 128 -0.95 26.09 31.92
CA GLN A 128 -0.35 25.40 33.09
C GLN A 128 -0.24 23.88 32.91
N ALA A 129 -1.20 23.25 32.22
CA ALA A 129 -1.16 21.81 31.94
C ALA A 129 -0.03 21.39 30.99
N ILE A 130 0.40 22.30 30.10
CA ILE A 130 1.55 22.05 29.22
C ILE A 130 2.86 22.32 29.95
N ILE A 131 2.91 23.42 30.70
CA ILE A 131 4.10 23.84 31.48
C ILE A 131 4.45 22.82 32.57
N SER A 132 3.46 22.23 33.24
CA SER A 132 3.69 21.24 34.30
C SER A 132 4.18 19.89 33.79
N LYS A 133 3.95 19.57 32.52
CA LYS A 133 4.38 18.30 31.88
C LYS A 133 4.93 18.58 30.47
N PRO A 134 6.05 19.29 30.34
CA PRO A 134 6.52 19.77 29.05
C PRO A 134 6.89 18.62 28.11
N VAL A 135 7.46 17.54 28.64
CA VAL A 135 7.86 16.37 27.87
C VAL A 135 6.66 15.46 27.60
N LYS A 136 6.43 15.17 26.31
CA LYS A 136 5.45 14.16 25.86
C LYS A 136 6.15 13.04 25.12
N LYS A 137 5.79 11.81 25.47
CA LYS A 137 6.18 10.60 24.77
C LYS A 137 4.99 10.07 23.99
N VAL A 138 5.19 9.80 22.71
CA VAL A 138 4.18 9.25 21.80
C VAL A 138 4.66 7.95 21.18
N ARG A 139 3.71 7.06 20.88
CA ARG A 139 3.96 5.80 20.18
C ARG A 139 3.11 5.77 18.93
N PHE A 140 3.69 5.35 17.81
CA PHE A 140 2.95 5.19 16.57
C PHE A 140 3.50 4.01 15.78
N ASN A 141 2.65 3.43 14.95
CA ASN A 141 3.05 2.39 14.02
C ASN A 141 3.60 3.02 12.75
N ASP A 142 4.79 2.58 12.35
CA ASP A 142 5.40 2.87 11.04
C ASP A 142 5.48 1.59 10.22
N CYS A 143 5.68 1.73 8.91
CA CYS A 143 5.62 0.64 7.95
C CYS A 143 6.88 0.60 7.08
N TYR A 144 7.62 -0.51 7.19
CA TYR A 144 8.64 -0.87 6.21
C TYR A 144 8.02 -1.75 5.12
N ALA A 145 8.36 -1.48 3.86
CA ALA A 145 7.81 -2.19 2.71
C ALA A 145 8.94 -2.74 1.83
N GLN A 146 8.86 -4.02 1.46
CA GLN A 146 9.80 -4.66 0.55
C GLN A 146 9.08 -5.47 -0.52
N TRP A 147 9.46 -5.22 -1.77
CA TRP A 147 8.91 -5.89 -2.95
C TRP A 147 9.79 -7.05 -3.39
N PHE A 148 9.16 -8.18 -3.72
CA PHE A 148 9.80 -9.39 -4.22
C PHE A 148 9.19 -9.81 -5.56
N ASN A 149 10.03 -9.82 -6.60
CA ASN A 149 9.64 -10.26 -7.93
C ASN A 149 9.86 -11.77 -8.11
N GLN A 150 8.92 -12.44 -8.77
CA GLN A 150 9.04 -13.81 -9.29
C GLN A 150 9.48 -14.84 -8.23
N ARG A 151 9.00 -14.68 -6.99
CA ARG A 151 9.41 -15.55 -5.89
C ARG A 151 8.50 -16.75 -5.69
N ALA A 152 7.25 -16.68 -6.14
CA ALA A 152 6.25 -17.72 -5.96
C ALA A 152 5.62 -18.12 -7.30
N GLY A 153 6.46 -18.58 -8.24
CA GLY A 153 6.07 -18.95 -9.61
C GLY A 153 6.24 -17.80 -10.62
N ILE A 154 6.05 -18.13 -11.90
CA ILE A 154 6.22 -17.21 -13.04
C ILE A 154 5.00 -17.30 -13.97
N GLY A 155 4.41 -16.16 -14.31
CA GLY A 155 3.33 -16.01 -15.28
C GLY A 155 2.12 -16.89 -15.01
N LYS A 156 1.23 -16.96 -16.00
CA LYS A 156 0.13 -17.93 -15.98
C LYS A 156 0.52 -19.20 -16.74
N GLN A 157 0.76 -20.30 -16.03
CA GLN A 157 1.15 -21.57 -16.64
C GLN A 157 0.27 -22.72 -16.13
N ALA A 158 -0.41 -23.44 -17.02
CA ALA A 158 -1.30 -24.54 -16.65
C ALA A 158 -0.60 -25.71 -15.92
N THR A 159 0.72 -25.83 -16.09
CA THR A 159 1.56 -26.87 -15.47
C THR A 159 2.23 -26.43 -14.18
N GLN A 160 2.23 -25.13 -13.86
CA GLN A 160 2.80 -24.62 -12.63
C GLN A 160 1.77 -24.73 -11.53
N LEU A 161 2.08 -25.47 -10.46
CA LEU A 161 1.29 -25.52 -9.23
C LEU A 161 2.27 -25.71 -8.08
N ASN A 162 1.92 -25.18 -6.90
CA ASN A 162 2.70 -25.37 -5.66
C ASN A 162 4.14 -24.82 -5.74
N ALA A 163 4.29 -23.60 -6.27
CA ALA A 163 5.57 -22.90 -6.26
C ALA A 163 5.90 -22.41 -4.82
N ALA A 164 6.89 -23.04 -4.19
CA ALA A 164 7.38 -22.65 -2.88
C ALA A 164 8.17 -21.33 -2.94
N PHE A 165 8.12 -20.56 -1.86
CA PHE A 165 8.91 -19.35 -1.68
C PHE A 165 9.46 -19.25 -0.25
N ASP A 166 10.66 -18.67 -0.16
CA ASP A 166 11.32 -18.28 1.09
C ASP A 166 11.92 -16.89 0.89
N LEU A 167 11.41 -15.92 1.64
CA LEU A 167 11.69 -14.50 1.53
C LEU A 167 12.41 -14.03 2.78
N GLN A 168 13.69 -13.68 2.63
CA GLN A 168 14.43 -12.94 3.65
C GLN A 168 14.29 -11.44 3.39
N LEU A 169 13.80 -10.68 4.38
CA LEU A 169 13.83 -9.22 4.32
C LEU A 169 15.28 -8.73 4.37
N SER A 170 15.56 -7.67 3.61
CA SER A 170 16.89 -7.06 3.53
C SER A 170 17.23 -6.24 4.76
N ALA A 171 16.22 -5.65 5.40
CA ALA A 171 16.37 -4.91 6.65
C ALA A 171 16.08 -5.81 7.85
N SER A 172 16.88 -5.67 8.90
CA SER A 172 16.50 -6.09 10.25
C SER A 172 15.61 -5.01 10.86
N MET A 173 14.51 -5.41 11.49
CA MET A 173 13.54 -4.48 12.09
C MET A 173 13.55 -4.67 13.61
N LYS A 174 13.45 -3.59 14.38
CA LYS A 174 13.18 -3.65 15.82
C LYS A 174 11.68 -3.53 16.10
N ASN A 175 11.24 -4.05 17.24
CA ASN A 175 9.88 -3.86 17.75
C ASN A 175 8.76 -4.10 16.71
N ALA A 176 8.94 -5.07 15.80
CA ALA A 176 7.94 -5.37 14.78
C ALA A 176 6.69 -5.97 15.45
N LYS A 177 5.52 -5.45 15.11
CA LYS A 177 4.25 -5.90 15.66
C LYS A 177 3.55 -6.85 14.72
N TYR A 178 3.56 -6.53 13.43
CA TYR A 178 2.85 -7.32 12.43
C TYR A 178 3.70 -7.46 11.17
N VAL A 179 3.63 -8.64 10.57
CA VAL A 179 4.14 -8.88 9.21
C VAL A 179 2.94 -9.17 8.32
N VAL A 180 2.81 -8.42 7.24
CA VAL A 180 1.71 -8.52 6.30
C VAL A 180 2.27 -8.90 4.94
N LEU A 181 1.72 -9.97 4.35
CA LEU A 181 2.06 -10.44 3.03
C LEU A 181 0.90 -10.13 2.07
N LEU A 182 1.23 -9.45 0.97
CA LEU A 182 0.31 -9.02 -0.06
C LEU A 182 0.71 -9.68 -1.39
N PRO A 183 -0.05 -10.67 -1.88
CA PRO A 183 0.23 -11.30 -3.16
C PRO A 183 -0.32 -10.47 -4.33
N PHE A 184 0.51 -10.24 -5.33
CA PHE A 184 0.20 -9.55 -6.58
C PHE A 184 0.47 -10.49 -7.75
N ALA A 185 -0.33 -10.47 -8.81
CA ALA A 185 -0.12 -11.38 -9.93
C ALA A 185 1.15 -11.02 -10.72
N GLU A 186 1.86 -12.06 -11.16
CA GLU A 186 3.00 -11.92 -12.08
C GLU A 186 2.47 -11.91 -13.53
N GLN A 187 2.65 -10.80 -14.23
CA GLN A 187 1.89 -10.51 -15.46
C GLN A 187 2.53 -11.10 -16.72
N THR A 188 1.71 -11.69 -17.60
CA THR A 188 2.18 -12.11 -18.94
C THR A 188 1.27 -11.79 -20.12
N ASN A 189 -0.01 -11.42 -19.97
CA ASN A 189 -0.97 -11.59 -21.09
C ASN A 189 -1.75 -10.35 -21.59
N ASN A 190 -1.80 -9.22 -20.87
CA ASN A 190 -2.54 -8.01 -21.31
C ASN A 190 -1.63 -6.91 -21.89
N PHE A 191 -0.38 -7.25 -22.21
CA PHE A 191 0.64 -6.34 -22.68
C PHE A 191 0.99 -6.64 -24.14
N ALA A 192 1.04 -5.62 -24.98
CA ALA A 192 1.58 -5.76 -26.33
C ALA A 192 3.10 -5.92 -26.28
N SER A 193 3.74 -4.97 -25.59
CA SER A 193 5.20 -4.91 -25.41
C SER A 193 5.63 -4.38 -24.04
N ALA A 194 4.68 -3.99 -23.19
CA ALA A 194 5.00 -3.44 -21.88
C ALA A 194 5.64 -4.49 -20.96
N ALA A 195 6.71 -4.09 -20.26
CA ALA A 195 7.37 -4.88 -19.22
C ALA A 195 7.25 -4.13 -17.89
N VAL A 196 6.04 -4.12 -17.32
CA VAL A 196 5.69 -3.34 -16.13
C VAL A 196 5.05 -4.25 -15.08
N GLN A 197 4.98 -3.77 -13.83
CA GLN A 197 4.28 -4.46 -12.75
C GLN A 197 2.77 -4.20 -12.82
N GLU A 198 1.96 -5.01 -12.12
CA GLU A 198 0.51 -4.89 -12.26
C GLU A 198 -0.08 -3.58 -11.78
N PHE A 199 0.42 -3.07 -10.67
CA PHE A 199 0.06 -1.76 -10.14
C PHE A 199 0.54 -0.58 -11.00
N GLN A 200 1.28 -0.83 -12.09
CA GLN A 200 1.71 0.18 -13.07
C GLN A 200 0.87 0.15 -14.34
N SER A 201 -0.04 -0.83 -14.45
CA SER A 201 -0.93 -0.99 -15.58
C SER A 201 -2.25 -0.26 -15.33
N PRO A 202 -2.79 0.48 -16.30
CA PRO A 202 -4.13 1.04 -16.21
C PRO A 202 -5.25 -0.01 -16.42
N PHE A 203 -4.90 -1.27 -16.66
CA PHE A 203 -5.85 -2.37 -16.86
C PHE A 203 -6.07 -3.21 -15.61
N ASP A 204 -5.39 -2.87 -14.51
CA ASP A 204 -5.48 -3.59 -13.26
C ASP A 204 -6.08 -2.72 -12.15
N THR A 205 -6.69 -3.36 -11.18
CA THR A 205 -7.22 -2.74 -9.97
C THR A 205 -6.19 -2.69 -8.85
N ALA A 206 -5.06 -3.40 -8.98
CA ALA A 206 -3.89 -3.26 -8.13
C ALA A 206 -3.33 -1.82 -8.16
N PRO A 207 -2.85 -1.25 -7.04
CA PRO A 207 -2.60 -1.91 -5.77
C PRO A 207 -3.80 -1.91 -4.80
N TRP A 208 -4.97 -1.40 -5.21
CA TRP A 208 -6.15 -1.40 -4.36
C TRP A 208 -6.66 -2.83 -4.11
N THR A 209 -6.41 -3.71 -5.06
CA THR A 209 -6.69 -5.14 -4.96
C THR A 209 -5.40 -5.94 -4.99
N LEU A 210 -5.52 -7.19 -4.56
CA LEU A 210 -4.47 -8.21 -4.59
C LEU A 210 -4.83 -9.26 -5.64
N GLN A 211 -3.93 -10.21 -5.87
CA GLN A 211 -4.15 -11.32 -6.79
C GLN A 211 -5.46 -12.06 -6.43
N PRO A 212 -6.49 -12.03 -7.30
CA PRO A 212 -7.76 -12.68 -7.03
C PRO A 212 -7.59 -14.18 -6.90
N GLY A 213 -8.16 -14.77 -5.84
CA GLY A 213 -8.07 -16.21 -5.61
C GLY A 213 -6.65 -16.71 -5.38
N SER A 214 -5.71 -15.84 -4.99
CA SER A 214 -4.42 -16.28 -4.46
C SER A 214 -4.64 -17.34 -3.37
N SER A 215 -3.78 -18.34 -3.30
CA SER A 215 -3.91 -19.42 -2.32
C SER A 215 -2.53 -19.84 -1.89
N ILE A 216 -2.13 -19.31 -0.73
CA ILE A 216 -0.84 -19.54 -0.10
C ILE A 216 -1.02 -20.57 1.02
N ARG A 217 -0.30 -21.69 0.88
CA ARG A 217 -0.26 -22.79 1.85
C ARG A 217 1.03 -22.78 2.63
N ASN A 218 1.05 -23.47 3.77
CA ASN A 218 2.19 -23.56 4.66
C ASN A 218 2.79 -22.18 5.00
N PHE A 219 1.93 -21.18 5.22
CA PHE A 219 2.38 -19.83 5.52
C PHE A 219 3.03 -19.80 6.90
N ASN A 220 4.22 -19.21 6.99
CA ASN A 220 4.84 -18.92 8.27
C ASN A 220 5.77 -17.71 8.18
N VAL A 221 5.95 -17.04 9.32
CA VAL A 221 6.86 -15.92 9.52
C VAL A 221 7.85 -16.32 10.62
N ARG A 222 9.14 -16.11 10.38
CA ARG A 222 10.20 -16.36 11.37
C ARG A 222 10.90 -15.07 11.74
N ILE A 223 11.01 -14.82 13.04
CA ILE A 223 11.78 -13.72 13.62
C ILE A 223 13.05 -14.32 14.24
N GLY A 224 14.20 -14.05 13.64
CA GLY A 224 15.46 -14.73 13.99
C GLY A 224 15.34 -16.24 13.79
N SER A 225 15.35 -16.99 14.91
CA SER A 225 15.22 -18.45 14.93
C SER A 225 13.83 -18.95 15.37
N THR A 226 12.91 -18.05 15.73
CA THR A 226 11.61 -18.40 16.30
C THR A 226 10.49 -18.18 15.27
N GLN A 227 9.61 -19.16 15.12
CA GLN A 227 8.47 -19.08 14.20
C GLN A 227 7.26 -18.42 14.89
N ALA A 228 6.50 -17.63 14.12
CA ALA A 228 5.27 -16.99 14.59
C ALA A 228 4.14 -18.00 14.79
N PHE A 229 4.07 -18.99 13.91
CA PHE A 229 3.16 -20.11 14.06
C PHE A 229 3.97 -21.38 14.36
N ASP A 230 3.63 -22.07 15.45
CA ASP A 230 4.26 -23.34 15.85
C ASP A 230 4.13 -24.41 14.76
N ILE A 231 3.00 -24.37 14.03
CA ILE A 231 2.72 -25.25 12.90
C ILE A 231 2.33 -24.38 11.70
N SER A 232 2.99 -24.61 10.58
CA SER A 232 2.64 -23.95 9.32
C SER A 232 1.29 -24.47 8.84
N HIS A 233 0.41 -23.56 8.43
CA HIS A 233 -0.97 -23.90 8.07
C HIS A 233 -1.37 -23.22 6.77
N ASP A 234 -2.49 -23.69 6.22
CA ASP A 234 -3.12 -23.09 5.06
C ASP A 234 -3.87 -21.84 5.52
N TYR A 235 -3.45 -20.67 5.04
CA TYR A 235 -3.99 -19.41 5.53
C TYR A 235 -5.36 -19.13 4.89
N ASP A 236 -6.40 -19.27 5.70
CA ASP A 236 -7.79 -19.07 5.32
C ASP A 236 -8.41 -17.82 5.97
N PHE A 237 -9.69 -17.58 5.67
CA PHE A 237 -10.39 -16.41 6.20
C PHE A 237 -10.59 -16.47 7.72
N HIS A 238 -10.68 -17.68 8.30
CA HIS A 238 -10.81 -17.83 9.74
C HIS A 238 -9.51 -17.40 10.44
N HIS A 239 -8.35 -17.81 9.91
CA HIS A 239 -7.05 -17.35 10.40
C HIS A 239 -6.88 -15.84 10.21
N PHE A 240 -7.26 -15.30 9.05
CA PHE A 240 -7.29 -13.85 8.85
C PHE A 240 -8.11 -13.13 9.91
N THR A 241 -9.32 -13.61 10.19
CA THR A 241 -10.20 -13.02 11.21
C THR A 241 -9.56 -13.09 12.60
N ASN A 242 -8.98 -14.24 12.98
CA ASN A 242 -8.32 -14.40 14.27
C ASN A 242 -7.09 -13.49 14.42
N GLU A 243 -6.33 -13.26 13.35
CA GLU A 243 -5.18 -12.34 13.39
C GLU A 243 -5.62 -10.88 13.42
N ILE A 244 -6.57 -10.47 12.57
CA ILE A 244 -7.11 -9.09 12.54
C ILE A 244 -7.82 -8.75 13.85
N ALA A 245 -8.58 -9.68 14.42
CA ALA A 245 -9.31 -9.41 15.66
C ALA A 245 -8.37 -9.07 16.82
N LYS A 246 -7.12 -9.56 16.82
CA LYS A 246 -6.11 -9.16 17.82
C LYS A 246 -5.63 -7.72 17.62
N ILE A 247 -5.72 -7.17 16.40
CA ILE A 247 -5.20 -5.85 16.06
C ILE A 247 -6.14 -4.78 16.59
N GLY A 248 -5.66 -4.01 17.56
CA GLY A 248 -6.42 -2.91 18.17
C GLY A 248 -7.61 -3.38 19.01
N ALA A 249 -7.69 -4.67 19.37
CA ALA A 249 -8.74 -5.13 20.27
C ALA A 249 -8.46 -4.75 21.72
N ILE A 250 -9.54 -4.35 22.39
CA ILE A 250 -9.55 -4.12 23.83
C ILE A 250 -9.55 -5.49 24.51
N ASN A 251 -8.64 -5.71 25.46
CA ASN A 251 -8.48 -6.99 26.18
C ASN A 251 -8.16 -8.20 25.28
N GLY A 252 -7.51 -8.00 24.14
CA GLY A 252 -7.10 -9.10 23.26
C GLY A 252 -8.28 -9.88 22.67
N ASP A 253 -9.34 -9.15 22.32
CA ASP A 253 -10.58 -9.67 21.70
C ASP A 253 -11.43 -10.57 22.62
N LEU A 254 -11.18 -10.53 23.93
CA LEU A 254 -12.02 -11.22 24.93
C LEU A 254 -13.42 -10.59 25.10
N THR A 255 -13.68 -9.45 24.45
CA THR A 255 -14.96 -8.74 24.47
C THR A 255 -15.62 -8.85 23.08
N PRO A 256 -16.53 -9.82 22.86
CA PRO A 256 -17.04 -10.17 21.53
C PRO A 256 -17.93 -9.10 20.88
N GLU A 257 -18.31 -8.05 21.60
CA GLU A 257 -19.15 -6.96 21.10
C GLU A 257 -18.37 -5.91 20.30
N LEU A 258 -17.04 -5.94 20.34
CA LEU A 258 -16.16 -4.94 19.75
C LEU A 258 -15.13 -5.60 18.81
N VAL A 259 -15.63 -6.21 17.73
CA VAL A 259 -14.77 -6.86 16.73
C VAL A 259 -14.36 -5.87 15.65
N ASN A 260 -13.09 -5.91 15.26
CA ASN A 260 -12.52 -5.09 14.19
C ASN A 260 -12.53 -5.87 12.86
N GLY A 261 -12.96 -5.24 11.77
CA GLY A 261 -12.84 -5.82 10.43
C GLY A 261 -13.95 -5.36 9.48
N LEU A 262 -13.57 -4.72 8.37
CA LEU A 262 -14.49 -4.28 7.31
C LEU A 262 -14.57 -5.26 6.12
N LEU A 263 -13.68 -6.26 6.09
CA LEU A 263 -13.60 -7.23 5.00
C LEU A 263 -14.42 -8.48 5.35
N ASP A 264 -15.45 -8.74 4.55
CA ASP A 264 -16.18 -10.00 4.58
C ASP A 264 -15.41 -11.10 3.83
N TYR A 265 -15.86 -12.34 3.99
CA TYR A 265 -15.23 -13.52 3.37
C TYR A 265 -15.05 -13.36 1.86
N GLN A 266 -16.07 -12.83 1.17
CA GLN A 266 -16.04 -12.71 -0.28
C GLN A 266 -15.05 -11.64 -0.74
N THR A 267 -15.07 -10.45 -0.14
CA THR A 267 -14.11 -9.40 -0.50
C THR A 267 -12.69 -9.80 -0.15
N TRP A 268 -12.45 -10.45 0.99
CA TRP A 268 -11.12 -10.96 1.32
C TRP A 268 -10.67 -12.03 0.32
N SER A 269 -11.51 -13.03 0.02
CA SER A 269 -11.12 -14.16 -0.84
C SER A 269 -10.86 -13.76 -2.30
N LEU A 270 -11.64 -12.82 -2.83
CA LEU A 270 -11.62 -12.46 -4.25
C LEU A 270 -10.81 -11.19 -4.56
N THR A 271 -10.71 -10.26 -3.61
CA THR A 271 -10.20 -8.91 -3.90
C THR A 271 -8.99 -8.55 -3.03
N ASN A 272 -9.01 -8.90 -1.75
CA ASN A 272 -8.05 -8.43 -0.75
C ASN A 272 -7.52 -9.58 0.10
N ARG A 273 -6.95 -10.61 -0.54
CA ARG A 273 -6.42 -11.78 0.17
C ARG A 273 -5.08 -11.47 0.84
N VAL A 274 -5.17 -10.71 1.92
CA VAL A 274 -4.06 -10.32 2.78
C VAL A 274 -3.75 -11.45 3.76
N LEU A 275 -2.47 -11.77 3.94
CA LEU A 275 -1.99 -12.68 4.98
C LEU A 275 -1.29 -11.86 6.06
N ILE A 276 -1.54 -12.17 7.33
CA ILE A 276 -1.04 -11.39 8.47
C ILE A 276 -0.47 -12.37 9.50
N ALA A 277 0.61 -11.98 10.15
CA ALA A 277 1.12 -12.64 11.34
C ALA A 277 1.39 -11.60 12.42
N ASP A 278 0.77 -11.77 13.59
CA ASP A 278 1.17 -11.08 14.82
C ASP A 278 2.52 -11.63 15.31
N VAL A 279 3.54 -10.78 15.28
CA VAL A 279 4.90 -11.09 15.73
C VAL A 279 5.29 -10.31 16.97
N SER A 280 4.35 -9.56 17.57
CA SER A 280 4.60 -8.64 18.68
C SER A 280 5.19 -9.31 19.92
N ARG A 281 4.97 -10.61 20.10
CA ARG A 281 5.50 -11.43 21.21
C ARG A 281 6.86 -12.07 20.91
N LEU A 282 7.33 -12.00 19.68
CA LEU A 282 8.60 -12.58 19.23
C LEU A 282 9.72 -11.55 19.11
N THR A 283 9.33 -10.26 19.07
CA THR A 283 10.26 -9.17 18.85
C THR A 283 10.61 -8.46 20.13
N GLU A 284 11.88 -8.12 20.27
CA GLU A 284 12.34 -7.25 21.35
C GLU A 284 12.39 -5.79 20.88
N LYS A 285 12.09 -4.88 21.81
CA LYS A 285 11.92 -3.46 21.48
C LYS A 285 13.19 -2.83 20.90
N ASP A 286 14.34 -3.12 21.49
CA ASP A 286 15.59 -2.43 21.20
C ASP A 286 16.57 -3.27 20.35
N VAL A 287 16.17 -4.47 19.93
CA VAL A 287 17.04 -5.42 19.23
C VAL A 287 16.57 -5.61 17.78
N PRO A 288 17.41 -5.29 16.78
CA PRO A 288 17.09 -5.56 15.40
C PRO A 288 17.06 -7.07 15.16
N GLN A 289 16.00 -7.57 14.54
CA GLN A 289 15.85 -8.98 14.23
C GLN A 289 15.57 -9.18 12.74
N ALA A 290 16.14 -10.25 12.19
CA ALA A 290 15.90 -10.67 10.82
C ALA A 290 14.51 -11.29 10.71
N ILE A 291 13.80 -10.97 9.63
CA ILE A 291 12.45 -11.49 9.36
C ILE A 291 12.50 -12.33 8.08
N GLN A 292 11.99 -13.55 8.17
CA GLN A 292 11.80 -14.45 7.04
C GLN A 292 10.34 -14.82 6.89
N ILE A 293 9.89 -14.96 5.65
CA ILE A 293 8.53 -15.33 5.32
C ILE A 293 8.57 -16.47 4.31
N GLN A 294 7.86 -17.55 4.60
CA GLN A 294 7.82 -18.73 3.77
C GLN A 294 6.39 -19.15 3.47
N GLY A 295 6.22 -19.87 2.37
CA GLY A 295 4.94 -20.43 1.97
C GLY A 295 5.00 -21.09 0.60
N VAL A 296 3.84 -21.52 0.12
CA VAL A 296 3.68 -22.21 -1.16
C VAL A 296 2.51 -21.60 -1.91
N ASN A 297 2.75 -20.98 -3.07
CA ASN A 297 1.70 -20.56 -3.98
C ASN A 297 1.14 -21.78 -4.72
N THR A 298 -0.12 -22.08 -4.47
CA THR A 298 -0.81 -23.23 -5.08
C THR A 298 -1.39 -22.93 -6.44
N GLY A 299 -1.53 -21.66 -6.80
CA GLY A 299 -2.13 -21.23 -8.06
C GLY A 299 -1.24 -21.49 -9.26
N CYS A 300 -1.87 -21.55 -10.44
CA CYS A 300 -1.18 -21.58 -11.73
C CYS A 300 -0.66 -20.21 -12.19
N GLN A 301 -1.12 -19.16 -11.52
CA GLN A 301 -0.67 -17.80 -11.68
C GLN A 301 0.48 -17.53 -10.70
N GLY A 302 1.66 -17.24 -11.24
CA GLY A 302 2.82 -16.79 -10.48
C GLY A 302 2.51 -15.50 -9.74
N THR A 303 3.20 -15.30 -8.62
CA THR A 303 2.91 -14.22 -7.67
C THR A 303 4.16 -13.41 -7.34
N ASN A 304 4.07 -12.10 -7.51
CA ASN A 304 4.96 -11.14 -6.89
C ASN A 304 4.44 -10.80 -5.48
N ILE A 305 5.33 -10.51 -4.55
CA ILE A 305 4.95 -10.37 -3.14
C ILE A 305 5.45 -9.03 -2.61
N LEU A 306 4.53 -8.23 -2.06
CA LEU A 306 4.88 -7.10 -1.20
C LEU A 306 4.78 -7.56 0.26
N VAL A 307 5.86 -7.40 1.00
CA VAL A 307 5.87 -7.63 2.44
C VAL A 307 5.88 -6.27 3.13
N LEU A 308 4.92 -6.06 4.02
CA LEU A 308 4.87 -4.92 4.92
C LEU A 308 5.22 -5.39 6.34
N VAL A 309 6.13 -4.68 7.00
CA VAL A 309 6.43 -4.88 8.40
C VAL A 309 5.99 -3.65 9.15
N ILE A 310 5.02 -3.82 10.03
CA ILE A 310 4.52 -2.77 10.89
C ILE A 310 5.34 -2.83 12.17
N SER A 311 6.06 -1.76 12.48
CA SER A 311 6.86 -1.61 13.69
C SER A 311 6.37 -0.46 14.53
N GLU A 312 6.33 -0.62 15.84
CA GLU A 312 5.98 0.47 16.75
C GLU A 312 7.23 1.32 17.04
N GLN A 313 7.15 2.61 16.75
CA GLN A 313 8.18 3.60 17.03
C GLN A 313 7.78 4.47 18.22
N GLU A 314 8.79 5.00 18.91
CA GLU A 314 8.60 5.93 20.02
C GLU A 314 9.30 7.26 19.73
N LEU A 315 8.58 8.37 19.96
CA LEU A 315 9.09 9.73 19.84
C LEU A 315 8.84 10.46 21.16
N THR A 316 9.89 11.09 21.70
CA THR A 316 9.79 11.95 22.88
C THR A 316 10.17 13.37 22.48
N TYR A 317 9.31 14.34 22.77
CA TYR A 317 9.55 15.74 22.45
C TYR A 317 9.11 16.67 23.58
N ASP A 318 9.72 17.84 23.63
CA ASP A 318 9.33 18.93 24.52
C ASP A 318 8.28 19.81 23.84
N ARG A 319 7.11 19.96 24.47
CA ARG A 319 5.99 20.76 23.97
C ARG A 319 6.25 22.27 24.03
N LEU A 320 7.16 22.74 24.89
CA LEU A 320 7.50 24.16 25.06
C LEU A 320 8.55 24.65 24.07
N THR A 321 9.45 23.78 23.62
CA THR A 321 10.52 24.14 22.67
C THR A 321 10.28 23.58 21.28
N GLY A 322 9.50 22.49 21.17
CA GLY A 322 9.32 21.74 19.94
C GLY A 322 10.48 20.80 19.61
N GLU A 323 11.47 20.67 20.50
CA GLU A 323 12.66 19.84 20.31
C GLU A 323 12.35 18.36 20.50
N VAL A 324 12.92 17.52 19.62
CA VAL A 324 12.90 16.07 19.77
C VAL A 324 14.01 15.66 20.74
N LEU A 325 13.63 15.08 21.87
CA LEU A 325 14.54 14.63 22.92
C LEU A 325 15.05 13.22 22.67
N ASP A 326 14.18 12.34 22.16
CA ASP A 326 14.52 10.96 21.85
C ASP A 326 13.65 10.45 20.70
N PHE A 327 14.24 9.64 19.83
CA PHE A 327 13.55 9.00 18.73
C PHE A 327 14.14 7.61 18.48
N THR A 328 13.37 6.58 18.83
CA THR A 328 13.77 5.19 18.58
C THR A 328 13.16 4.74 17.26
N THR A 329 13.98 4.68 16.20
CA THR A 329 13.59 4.04 14.94
C THR A 329 13.74 2.53 15.03
N ALA A 330 12.75 1.83 14.48
CA ALA A 330 12.77 0.39 14.24
C ALA A 330 13.78 0.00 13.15
#